data_AF-A0A966PWF1-F1
#
_entry.id   AF-A0A966PWF1-F1
#
_cell.length_a   1.000
_cell.length_b   1.000
_cell.length_c   1.000
_cell.angle_alpha   90.00
_cell.angle_beta   90.00
_cell.angle_gamma   90.00
#
_symmetry.space_group_name_H-M   'P 1'
#
loop_
_entity.id
_entity.type
_entity.pdbx_description
1 polymer ?
#
loop_
_entity_poly.entity_id
_entity_poly.type
_entity_poly.pdbx_seq_one_letter_code
_entity_poly.pdbx_strand_id
1 'polypeptide(L)'
;MSNNYWDDEDEDQDNDTNLTGDDLVKKLRKAKRADEKRIKELVDQLESLTKANRERIVYEVLEKKGINAKAARLILKDLDEVSEESLNGWLSENGDLIGYQSEVQNEQEKQNLAALRQQDVITHNGIMPDRTDELSMKLDNAQSADELLAFLRSQS
;
A
#
# COMPACT_ATOMS: atom_id res chain seq x y z
N MET A 1 -30.64 -16.84 12.83
CA MET A 1 -31.08 -18.19 13.22
C MET A 1 -29.85 -19.09 13.10
N SER A 2 -29.28 -19.52 14.22
CA SER A 2 -28.13 -20.43 14.25
C SER A 2 -28.67 -21.85 14.13
N ASN A 3 -28.27 -22.57 13.09
CA ASN A 3 -28.76 -23.90 12.78
C ASN A 3 -28.07 -24.91 13.71
N ASN A 4 -28.85 -25.46 14.64
CA ASN A 4 -28.48 -26.40 15.70
C ASN A 4 -28.10 -27.81 15.17
N TYR A 5 -27.32 -27.91 14.10
CA TYR A 5 -27.06 -29.18 13.40
C TYR A 5 -26.17 -30.18 14.19
N TRP A 6 -25.81 -29.85 15.43
CA TRP A 6 -24.99 -30.69 16.30
C TRP A 6 -25.71 -31.19 17.55
N ASP A 7 -26.98 -30.81 17.75
CA ASP A 7 -27.73 -31.10 18.98
C ASP A 7 -28.81 -32.19 18.79
N ASP A 8 -29.13 -32.55 17.54
CA ASP A 8 -30.21 -33.49 17.21
C ASP A 8 -29.72 -34.94 16.97
N GLU A 9 -28.43 -35.25 17.19
CA GLU A 9 -27.89 -36.61 17.15
C GLU A 9 -27.42 -37.10 18.54
N ASP A 10 -27.89 -36.44 19.61
CA ASP A 10 -27.68 -36.82 21.01
C ASP A 10 -28.94 -37.48 21.65
N GLU A 11 -29.95 -37.86 20.86
CA GLU A 11 -31.09 -38.68 21.34
C GLU A 11 -30.78 -40.19 21.43
N ASP A 12 -29.58 -40.64 21.03
CA ASP A 12 -29.09 -42.00 21.25
C ASP A 12 -28.12 -42.07 22.45
N GLN A 13 -28.37 -41.26 23.49
CA GLN A 13 -27.72 -41.39 24.78
C GLN A 13 -28.26 -42.62 25.55
N ASP A 14 -28.13 -43.82 24.96
CA ASP A 14 -28.19 -45.08 25.69
C ASP A 14 -26.93 -45.20 26.56
N ASN A 15 -26.97 -44.50 27.70
CA ASN A 15 -25.91 -44.42 28.69
C ASN A 15 -25.95 -45.60 29.68
N ASP A 16 -26.38 -46.78 29.25
CA ASP A 16 -26.46 -47.95 30.15
C ASP A 16 -26.17 -49.29 29.45
N THR A 17 -25.08 -49.35 28.67
CA THR A 17 -24.50 -50.63 28.27
C THR A 17 -23.02 -50.64 28.60
N ASN A 18 -22.56 -51.67 29.30
CA ASN A 18 -21.15 -51.89 29.64
C ASN A 18 -20.27 -51.74 28.38
N LEU A 19 -19.58 -50.60 28.24
CA LEU A 19 -18.69 -50.33 27.11
C LEU A 19 -17.56 -51.35 27.09
N THR A 20 -17.64 -52.32 26.19
CA THR A 20 -16.54 -53.21 25.86
C THR A 20 -15.49 -52.42 25.06
N GLY A 21 -14.21 -52.78 25.14
CA GLY A 21 -13.11 -52.01 24.53
C GLY A 21 -13.25 -51.71 23.03
N ASP A 22 -14.03 -52.50 22.28
CA ASP A 22 -14.33 -52.25 20.85
C ASP A 22 -15.27 -51.04 20.63
N ASP A 23 -16.19 -50.78 21.55
CA ASP A 23 -17.15 -49.66 21.43
C ASP A 23 -16.48 -48.30 21.67
N LEU A 24 -15.52 -48.26 22.60
CA LEU A 24 -14.66 -47.09 22.83
C LEU A 24 -13.85 -46.72 21.58
N VAL A 25 -13.33 -47.71 20.85
CA VAL A 25 -12.57 -47.49 19.60
C VAL A 25 -13.48 -46.97 18.49
N LYS A 26 -14.73 -47.48 18.40
CA LYS A 26 -15.73 -46.98 17.44
C LYS A 26 -16.13 -45.54 17.73
N LYS A 27 -16.42 -45.21 18.99
CA LYS A 27 -16.71 -43.83 19.42
C LYS A 27 -15.55 -42.88 19.14
N LEU A 28 -14.31 -43.32 19.41
CA LEU A 28 -13.12 -42.53 19.10
C LEU A 28 -12.92 -42.32 17.59
N ARG A 29 -13.24 -43.30 16.75
CA ARG A 29 -13.24 -43.11 15.28
C ARG A 29 -14.35 -42.18 14.81
N LYS A 30 -15.55 -42.24 15.41
CA LYS A 30 -16.66 -41.31 15.10
C LYS A 30 -16.26 -39.88 15.48
N ALA A 31 -15.72 -39.69 16.68
CA ALA A 31 -15.20 -38.40 17.15
C ALA A 31 -14.11 -37.85 16.23
N LYS A 32 -13.08 -38.66 15.89
CA LYS A 32 -12.03 -38.22 14.95
C LYS A 32 -12.57 -37.78 13.59
N ARG A 33 -13.56 -38.48 13.04
CA ARG A 33 -14.19 -38.08 11.76
C ARG A 33 -15.03 -36.81 11.90
N ALA A 34 -15.67 -36.60 13.04
CA ALA A 34 -16.40 -35.36 13.33
C ALA A 34 -15.42 -34.18 13.45
N ASP A 35 -14.32 -34.36 14.17
CA ASP A 35 -13.26 -33.37 14.34
C ASP A 35 -12.61 -33.02 12.99
N GLU A 36 -12.28 -34.01 12.16
CA GLU A 36 -11.72 -33.78 10.81
C GLU A 36 -12.68 -32.98 9.92
N LYS A 37 -13.98 -33.24 9.98
CA LYS A 37 -15.00 -32.45 9.25
C LYS A 37 -15.05 -31.01 9.76
N ARG A 38 -15.04 -30.83 11.09
CA ARG A 38 -15.06 -29.49 11.70
C ARG A 38 -13.79 -28.71 11.40
N ILE A 39 -12.63 -29.36 11.41
CA ILE A 39 -11.35 -28.76 11.01
C ILE A 39 -11.43 -28.29 9.56
N LYS A 40 -11.94 -29.14 8.66
CA LYS A 40 -12.09 -28.77 7.25
C LYS A 40 -13.01 -27.56 7.07
N GLU A 41 -14.17 -27.56 7.73
CA GLU A 41 -15.10 -26.42 7.69
C GLU A 41 -14.48 -25.14 8.24
N LEU A 42 -13.74 -25.23 9.36
CA LEU A 42 -13.04 -24.08 9.95
C LEU A 42 -11.93 -23.56 9.01
N VAL A 43 -11.22 -24.44 8.32
CA VAL A 43 -10.21 -24.05 7.32
C VAL A 43 -10.88 -23.32 6.15
N ASP A 44 -11.98 -23.84 5.62
CA ASP A 44 -12.73 -23.20 4.53
C ASP A 44 -13.29 -21.83 4.97
N GLN A 45 -13.77 -21.71 6.21
CA GLN A 45 -14.21 -20.44 6.79
C GLN A 45 -13.05 -19.44 6.92
N LEU A 46 -11.88 -19.88 7.40
CA LEU A 46 -10.69 -19.03 7.48
C LEU A 46 -10.23 -18.55 6.11
N GLU A 47 -10.24 -19.41 5.09
CA GLU A 47 -9.90 -19.02 3.72
C GLU A 47 -10.89 -17.98 3.17
N SER A 48 -12.19 -18.17 3.40
CA SER A 48 -13.21 -17.19 2.98
C SER A 48 -13.04 -15.84 3.68
N LEU A 49 -12.72 -15.85 4.97
CA LEU A 49 -12.60 -14.65 5.80
C LEU A 49 -11.29 -13.90 5.50
N THR A 50 -10.19 -14.62 5.23
CA THR A 50 -8.94 -14.01 4.81
C THR A 50 -9.06 -13.35 3.45
N LYS A 51 -9.78 -13.95 2.49
CA LYS A 51 -10.07 -13.32 1.20
C LYS A 51 -10.91 -12.04 1.36
N ALA A 52 -12.00 -12.11 2.13
CA ALA A 52 -12.86 -10.94 2.39
C ALA A 52 -12.10 -9.81 3.11
N ASN A 53 -11.21 -10.15 4.05
CA ASN A 53 -10.38 -9.17 4.73
C ASN A 53 -9.37 -8.51 3.79
N ARG A 54 -8.72 -9.27 2.90
CA ARG A 54 -7.82 -8.71 1.88
C ARG A 54 -8.54 -7.70 1.00
N GLU A 55 -9.70 -8.06 0.48
CA GLU A 55 -10.52 -7.16 -0.34
C GLU A 55 -10.89 -5.89 0.45
N ARG A 56 -11.37 -6.03 1.68
CA ARG A 56 -11.76 -4.90 2.54
C ARG A 56 -10.59 -3.93 2.79
N ILE A 57 -9.41 -4.45 3.12
CA ILE A 57 -8.21 -3.63 3.40
C ILE A 57 -7.80 -2.86 2.14
N VAL A 58 -7.76 -3.52 0.98
CA VAL A 58 -7.45 -2.86 -0.30
C VAL A 58 -8.44 -1.72 -0.55
N TYR A 59 -9.75 -1.98 -0.45
CA TYR A 59 -10.75 -0.93 -0.66
C TYR A 59 -10.61 0.23 0.32
N GLU A 60 -10.39 -0.04 1.61
CA GLU A 60 -10.24 0.99 2.63
C GLU A 60 -9.00 1.87 2.39
N VAL A 61 -7.86 1.27 2.04
CA VAL A 61 -6.64 2.03 1.75
C VAL A 61 -6.78 2.82 0.46
N LEU A 62 -7.38 2.24 -0.58
CA LEU A 62 -7.64 2.95 -1.84
C LEU A 62 -8.59 4.13 -1.64
N GLU A 63 -9.63 3.98 -0.82
CA GLU A 63 -10.54 5.07 -0.47
C GLU A 63 -9.83 6.17 0.30
N LYS A 64 -9.02 5.83 1.31
CA LYS A 64 -8.18 6.79 2.05
C LYS A 64 -7.23 7.57 1.13
N LYS A 65 -6.72 6.92 0.09
CA LYS A 65 -5.81 7.51 -0.91
C LYS A 65 -6.53 8.20 -2.07
N GLY A 66 -7.86 8.15 -2.14
CA GLY A 66 -8.67 8.77 -3.20
C GLY A 66 -8.55 8.07 -4.56
N ILE A 67 -8.17 6.79 -4.59
CA ILE A 67 -7.92 6.02 -5.82
C ILE A 67 -9.22 5.35 -6.30
N ASN A 68 -9.40 5.24 -7.61
CA ASN A 68 -10.55 4.56 -8.21
C ASN A 68 -10.66 3.10 -7.78
N ALA A 69 -11.85 2.67 -7.34
CA ALA A 69 -12.16 1.29 -6.95
C ALA A 69 -11.84 0.22 -8.01
N LYS A 70 -11.71 0.59 -9.28
CA LYS A 70 -11.27 -0.33 -10.35
C LYS A 70 -9.81 -0.79 -10.18
N ALA A 71 -8.96 0.02 -9.56
CA ALA A 71 -7.57 -0.33 -9.27
C ALA A 71 -7.46 -1.53 -8.32
N ALA A 72 -8.44 -1.74 -7.45
CA ALA A 72 -8.48 -2.85 -6.50
C ALA A 72 -8.33 -4.21 -7.19
N ARG A 73 -8.89 -4.39 -8.40
CA ARG A 73 -8.77 -5.66 -9.13
C ARG A 73 -7.36 -5.95 -9.64
N LEU A 74 -6.59 -4.91 -9.96
CA LEU A 74 -5.20 -5.06 -10.40
C LEU A 74 -4.32 -5.43 -9.20
N ILE A 75 -4.51 -4.71 -8.10
CA ILE A 75 -3.81 -4.93 -6.83
C ILE A 75 -4.07 -6.35 -6.30
N LEU A 76 -5.33 -6.80 -6.27
CA LEU A 76 -5.70 -8.14 -5.80
C LEU A 76 -5.22 -9.28 -6.70
N LYS A 77 -4.82 -8.98 -7.95
CA LYS A 77 -4.25 -9.98 -8.86
C LYS A 77 -2.74 -10.10 -8.68
N ASP A 78 -2.07 -8.98 -8.40
CA ASP A 78 -0.61 -8.93 -8.32
C ASP A 78 -0.07 -9.17 -6.90
N LEU A 79 -0.85 -8.89 -5.84
CA LEU A 79 -0.45 -9.10 -4.45
C LEU A 79 -1.14 -10.33 -3.84
N ASP A 80 -0.32 -11.31 -3.46
CA ASP A 80 -0.76 -12.49 -2.69
C ASP A 80 -1.08 -12.12 -1.23
N GLU A 81 -0.26 -11.25 -0.62
CA GLU A 81 -0.44 -10.72 0.74
C GLU A 81 -0.73 -9.22 0.70
N VAL A 82 -1.84 -8.81 1.32
CA VAL A 82 -2.24 -7.40 1.41
C VAL A 82 -1.88 -6.87 2.79
N SER A 83 -0.68 -6.29 2.89
CA SER A 83 -0.25 -5.42 3.98
C SER A 83 -0.30 -3.96 3.53
N GLU A 84 -0.44 -3.03 4.45
CA GLU A 84 -0.34 -1.59 4.16
C GLU A 84 1.02 -1.24 3.53
N GLU A 85 2.09 -1.89 3.99
CA GLU A 85 3.45 -1.70 3.44
C GLU A 85 3.56 -2.21 2.00
N SER A 86 3.11 -3.45 1.75
CA SER A 86 3.11 -4.06 0.41
C SER A 86 2.24 -3.28 -0.57
N LEU A 87 1.10 -2.76 -0.10
CA LEU A 87 0.22 -1.92 -0.88
C LEU A 87 0.84 -0.57 -1.21
N ASN A 88 1.51 0.08 -0.25
CA ASN A 88 2.25 1.31 -0.50
C ASN A 88 3.42 1.10 -1.48
N GLY A 89 4.14 -0.03 -1.37
CA GLY A 89 5.18 -0.42 -2.31
C GLY A 89 4.64 -0.58 -3.73
N TRP A 90 3.57 -1.36 -3.88
CA TRP A 90 2.90 -1.55 -5.17
C TRP A 90 2.37 -0.22 -5.73
N LEU A 91 1.77 0.63 -4.90
CA LEU A 91 1.31 1.96 -5.30
C LEU A 91 2.46 2.89 -5.71
N SER A 92 3.67 2.72 -5.18
CA SER A 92 4.83 3.51 -5.61
C SER A 92 5.35 3.10 -6.98
N GLU A 93 5.32 1.80 -7.28
CA GLU A 93 5.84 1.22 -8.52
C GLU A 93 4.82 1.26 -9.66
N ASN A 94 3.55 1.01 -9.34
CA ASN A 94 2.44 0.85 -10.27
C ASN A 94 1.40 1.96 -10.14
N GLY A 95 1.62 2.95 -9.28
CA GLY A 95 0.71 4.08 -9.08
C GLY A 95 0.41 4.86 -10.36
N ASP A 96 1.38 4.95 -11.27
CA ASP A 96 1.20 5.61 -12.57
C ASP A 96 0.08 4.94 -13.41
N LEU A 97 -0.06 3.61 -13.34
CA LEU A 97 -1.09 2.85 -14.07
C LEU A 97 -2.53 3.24 -13.66
N ILE A 98 -2.68 3.82 -12.48
CA ILE A 98 -3.98 4.17 -11.88
C ILE A 98 -4.11 5.67 -11.60
N GLY A 99 -3.13 6.47 -12.04
CA GLY A 99 -3.09 7.92 -11.82
C GLY A 99 -2.84 8.33 -10.36
N TYR A 100 -2.21 7.45 -9.57
CA TYR A 100 -1.77 7.76 -8.22
C TYR A 100 -0.34 8.32 -8.25
N GLN A 101 -0.23 9.62 -7.96
CA GLN A 101 1.04 10.31 -7.80
C GLN A 101 1.42 10.31 -6.31
N SER A 102 2.62 9.81 -5.98
CA SER A 102 3.11 9.84 -4.60
C SER A 102 3.23 11.28 -4.06
N GLU A 103 3.17 11.48 -2.74
CA GLU A 103 3.34 12.82 -2.14
C GLU A 103 4.69 13.45 -2.50
N VAL A 104 5.73 12.63 -2.63
CA VAL A 104 7.09 13.06 -3.06
C VAL A 104 7.06 13.65 -4.47
N GLN A 105 6.33 13.02 -5.41
CA GLN A 105 6.18 13.54 -6.76
C GLN A 105 5.38 14.85 -6.79
N ASN A 106 4.33 14.97 -5.97
CA ASN A 106 3.55 16.21 -5.86
C ASN A 106 4.37 17.40 -5.34
N GLU A 107 5.28 17.17 -4.39
CA GLU A 107 6.19 18.22 -3.91
C GLU A 107 7.18 18.65 -4.98
N GLN A 108 7.77 17.68 -5.70
CA GLN A 108 8.67 17.95 -6.81
C GLN A 108 7.96 18.74 -7.92
N GLU A 109 6.73 18.37 -8.27
CA GLU A 109 5.91 19.11 -9.25
C GLU A 109 5.61 20.54 -8.80
N LYS A 110 5.29 20.75 -7.52
CA LYS A 110 5.09 22.11 -6.96
C LYS A 110 6.36 22.95 -7.02
N GLN A 111 7.51 22.36 -6.70
CA GLN A 111 8.81 23.05 -6.81
C GLN A 111 9.12 23.41 -8.26
N ASN A 112 8.91 22.47 -9.19
CA ASN A 112 9.10 22.70 -10.63
C ASN A 112 8.17 23.80 -11.15
N LEU A 113 6.91 23.82 -10.71
CA LEU A 113 5.94 24.85 -11.09
C LEU A 113 6.33 26.22 -10.52
N ALA A 114 6.82 26.27 -9.27
CA ALA A 114 7.34 27.50 -8.68
C ALA A 114 8.57 28.02 -9.46
N ALA A 115 9.50 27.14 -9.82
CA ALA A 115 10.66 27.48 -10.64
C ALA A 115 10.26 27.94 -12.06
N LEU A 116 9.24 27.34 -12.66
CA LEU A 116 8.72 27.75 -13.96
C LEU A 116 8.09 29.15 -13.89
N ARG A 117 7.32 29.45 -12.84
CA ARG A 117 6.78 30.80 -12.60
C ARG A 117 7.89 31.84 -12.44
N GLN A 118 8.99 31.49 -11.78
CA GLN A 118 10.14 32.39 -11.65
C GLN A 118 10.77 32.67 -13.02
N GLN A 119 10.92 31.65 -13.85
CA GLN A 119 11.39 31.81 -15.23
C GLN A 119 10.45 32.68 -16.07
N ASP A 120 9.13 32.47 -15.96
CA ASP A 120 8.13 33.30 -16.65
C ASP A 120 8.23 34.77 -16.21
N VAL A 121 8.44 35.05 -14.92
CA VAL A 121 8.61 36.43 -14.42
C VAL A 121 9.86 37.10 -14.99
N ILE A 122 10.99 36.39 -15.02
CA ILE A 122 12.26 36.92 -15.53
C ILE A 122 12.16 37.17 -17.05
N THR A 123 11.61 36.21 -17.78
CA THR A 123 11.46 36.29 -19.24
C THR A 123 10.41 37.31 -19.67
N HIS A 124 9.25 37.36 -19.01
CA HIS A 124 8.17 38.29 -19.35
C HIS A 124 8.51 39.74 -19.05
N ASN A 125 9.23 40.01 -17.96
CA ASN A 125 9.68 41.38 -17.68
C ASN A 125 10.84 41.83 -18.59
N GLY A 126 11.32 40.97 -19.50
CA GLY A 126 12.45 41.27 -20.37
C GLY A 126 13.74 41.52 -19.59
N ILE A 127 13.81 41.09 -18.32
CA ILE A 127 15.00 41.20 -17.47
C ILE A 127 15.91 40.06 -17.88
N MET A 128 16.53 40.20 -19.05
CA MET A 128 17.76 39.49 -19.31
C MET A 128 18.78 40.12 -18.37
N PRO A 129 19.46 39.35 -17.49
CA PRO A 129 20.52 39.89 -16.67
C PRO A 129 21.52 40.62 -17.58
N ASP A 130 21.63 41.93 -17.43
CA ASP A 130 22.65 42.66 -18.18
C ASP A 130 24.01 42.19 -17.66
N ARG A 131 24.98 42.00 -18.57
CA ARG A 131 26.31 41.50 -18.18
C ARG A 131 26.99 42.41 -17.17
N THR A 132 26.63 43.70 -17.16
CA THR A 132 27.08 44.68 -16.16
C THR A 132 26.46 44.45 -14.80
N ASP A 133 25.19 44.07 -14.72
CA ASP A 133 24.49 43.81 -13.47
C ASP A 133 24.98 42.48 -12.84
N GLU A 134 25.23 41.47 -13.68
CA GLU A 134 25.89 40.23 -13.25
C GLU A 134 27.31 40.48 -12.72
N LEU A 135 28.06 41.38 -13.38
CA LEU A 135 29.41 41.77 -12.94
C LEU A 135 29.34 42.44 -11.55
N SER A 136 28.41 43.37 -11.33
CA SER A 136 28.22 44.02 -10.03
C SER A 136 27.77 43.04 -8.95
N MET A 137 26.81 42.15 -9.24
CA MET A 137 26.34 41.16 -8.28
C MET A 137 27.44 40.18 -7.85
N LYS A 138 28.33 39.79 -8.77
CA LYS A 138 29.48 38.93 -8.45
C LYS A 138 30.60 39.68 -7.73
N LEU A 139 30.80 40.96 -8.04
CA LEU A 139 31.72 41.83 -7.30
C LEU A 139 31.24 42.01 -5.84
N ASP A 140 29.93 42.19 -5.64
CA ASP A 140 29.34 42.42 -4.32
C ASP A 140 29.26 41.15 -3.45
N ASN A 141 29.12 39.96 -4.06
CA ASN A 141 29.03 38.68 -3.35
C ASN A 141 30.36 37.93 -3.20
N ALA A 142 31.46 38.42 -3.77
CA ALA A 142 32.75 37.73 -3.68
C ALA A 142 33.27 37.73 -2.24
N GLN A 143 33.59 36.55 -1.73
CA GLN A 143 34.12 36.42 -0.36
C GLN A 143 35.65 36.51 -0.31
N SER A 144 36.31 36.49 -1.47
CA SER A 144 37.78 36.56 -1.55
C SER A 144 38.28 37.25 -2.84
N ALA A 145 39.47 37.84 -2.74
CA ALA A 145 40.13 38.49 -3.88
C ALA A 145 40.55 37.50 -4.98
N ASP A 146 40.85 36.25 -4.61
CA ASP A 146 41.20 35.20 -5.57
C ASP A 146 39.99 34.79 -6.43
N GLU A 147 38.79 34.77 -5.85
CA GLU A 147 37.55 34.49 -6.57
C GLU A 147 37.22 35.60 -7.59
N LEU A 148 37.46 36.87 -7.22
CA LEU A 148 37.35 38.01 -8.15
C LEU A 148 38.33 37.91 -9.31
N LEU A 149 39.58 37.55 -9.04
CA LEU A 149 40.61 37.40 -10.07
C LEU A 149 40.32 36.21 -11.00
N ALA A 150 39.81 35.11 -10.46
CA ALA A 150 39.40 33.95 -11.26
C ALA A 150 38.25 34.31 -12.21
N PHE A 151 37.26 35.06 -11.75
CA PHE A 151 36.15 35.52 -12.57
C PHE A 151 36.58 36.52 -13.65
N LEU A 152 37.41 37.52 -13.30
CA LEU A 152 37.97 38.48 -14.27
C LEU A 152 38.77 37.78 -15.38
N ARG A 153 39.53 36.73 -15.04
CA ARG A 153 40.25 35.91 -16.02
C ARG A 153 39.34 35.05 -16.88
N SER A 154 38.16 34.68 -16.38
CA SER A 154 37.17 33.91 -17.16
C SER A 154 36.40 34.78 -18.17
N GLN A 155 36.47 36.11 -18.06
CA GLN A 155 35.83 37.06 -18.99
C GLN A 155 36.75 37.56 -20.12
N SER A 156 38.06 37.31 -20.06
CA SER A 156 39.02 37.64 -21.12
C SER A 156 39.11 36.54 -22.18
#